data_AF-A0A9D2I6X5-F1
#
_entry.id   AF-A0A9D2I6X5-F1
#
_cell.length_a   1.000
_cell.length_b   1.000
_cell.length_c   1.000
_cell.angle_alpha   90.00
_cell.angle_beta   90.00
_cell.angle_gamma   90.00
#
_symmetry.space_group_name_H-M   'P 1'
#
loop_
_entity.id
_entity.type
_entity.pdbx_description
1 polymer ?
#
loop_
_entity_poly.entity_id
_entity_poly.type
_entity_poly.pdbx_seq_one_letter_code
_entity_poly.pdbx_strand_id
1 'polypeptide(L)'
;MLNIGIVKQSVQLSLENIRSNKMRTLLTTLGIIIGVTAVISLITIVNGAISTVMSEFSSLGAGTLTVSITGTPLKSGLTETDLESLDELDNVAGVSPTVSATGMAARNQILLDNVSIQGKSEVYYAHNDLVTVGRPINRLDVEDEAYVCVIDQDIAESLFPGENPVGKTLTLNSMVYTVIGLEGDNSDLMASMSTFGSSSDGTVTIPYTTARKVTGQNTISSLEIYIENADYTDQLSDEVEGVLYQAFNQNEDSYFVFAMDSLLDTMNEMMSMLTYMLAGIASIALLVGGIGIMNMMLVSVSERKQEIGLRKAMGATPGRIQLQFLLESVVLSLMGGIIGVILGLLISAAASALMDTDFVFSLSAVALGVGFSTAVGIIFGWAPARKASRLSPIDALRSE
;
A
#
# COMPACT_ATOMS: atom_id res chain seq x y z
N MET A 1 30.81 -23.47 -26.79
CA MET A 1 31.11 -23.31 -25.36
C MET A 1 31.72 -21.94 -25.13
N LEU A 2 31.03 -21.04 -24.42
CA LEU A 2 31.59 -19.74 -24.01
C LEU A 2 32.79 -20.02 -23.10
N ASN A 3 34.00 -19.72 -23.56
CA ASN A 3 35.20 -19.91 -22.75
C ASN A 3 35.27 -18.76 -21.74
N ILE A 4 35.22 -19.07 -20.45
CA ILE A 4 35.19 -18.09 -19.34
C ILE A 4 36.35 -17.09 -19.40
N GLY A 5 37.52 -17.50 -19.92
CA GLY A 5 38.65 -16.62 -20.14
C GLY A 5 38.38 -15.49 -21.15
N ILE A 6 37.59 -15.76 -22.19
CA ILE A 6 37.24 -14.77 -23.23
C ILE A 6 36.27 -13.73 -22.69
N VAL A 7 35.30 -14.16 -21.88
CA VAL A 7 34.35 -13.25 -21.21
C VAL A 7 35.10 -12.34 -20.24
N LYS A 8 36.00 -12.91 -19.41
CA LYS A 8 36.81 -12.14 -18.47
C LYS A 8 37.71 -11.11 -19.16
N GLN A 9 38.36 -11.48 -20.26
CA GLN A 9 39.17 -10.54 -21.06
C GLN A 9 38.31 -9.44 -21.70
N SER A 10 37.12 -9.79 -22.21
CA SER A 10 36.21 -8.80 -22.79
C SER A 10 35.74 -7.79 -21.74
N VAL A 11 35.40 -8.23 -20.53
CA VAL A 11 35.04 -7.34 -19.41
C VAL A 11 36.21 -6.42 -19.01
N GLN A 12 37.44 -6.96 -18.90
CA GLN A 12 38.62 -6.14 -18.60
C GLN A 12 38.89 -5.08 -19.66
N LEU A 13 38.84 -5.47 -20.94
CA LEU A 13 39.03 -4.54 -22.06
C LEU A 13 37.91 -3.50 -22.13
N SER A 14 36.67 -3.85 -21.78
CA SER A 14 35.57 -2.89 -21.68
C SER A 14 35.81 -1.87 -20.57
N LEU A 15 36.27 -2.29 -19.39
CA LEU A 15 36.59 -1.37 -18.29
C LEU A 15 37.73 -0.39 -18.63
N GLU A 16 38.77 -0.84 -19.35
CA GLU A 16 39.85 0.04 -19.79
C GLU A 16 39.38 1.07 -20.83
N ASN A 17 38.52 0.66 -21.77
CA ASN A 17 37.94 1.58 -22.77
C ASN A 17 36.97 2.60 -22.14
N ILE A 18 36.26 2.22 -21.07
CA ILE A 18 35.45 3.15 -20.29
C ILE A 18 36.32 4.21 -19.60
N ARG A 19 37.48 3.79 -19.06
CA ARG A 19 38.41 4.72 -18.38
C ARG A 19 39.07 5.71 -19.32
N SER A 20 39.29 5.37 -20.59
CA SER A 20 39.91 6.29 -21.56
C SER A 20 38.96 7.40 -22.02
N ASN A 21 37.64 7.14 -22.07
CA ASN A 21 36.62 8.08 -22.57
C ASN A 21 35.55 8.47 -21.52
N LYS A 22 36.01 8.95 -20.35
CA LYS A 22 35.18 9.23 -19.17
C LYS A 22 33.94 10.09 -19.43
N MET A 23 34.09 11.20 -20.16
CA MET A 23 32.97 12.14 -20.43
C MET A 23 31.86 11.46 -21.24
N ARG A 24 32.25 10.70 -22.27
CA ARG A 24 31.31 10.02 -23.15
C ARG A 24 30.58 8.91 -22.41
N THR A 25 31.31 8.08 -21.67
CA THR A 25 30.72 7.00 -20.88
C THR A 25 29.80 7.52 -19.80
N LEU A 26 30.14 8.63 -19.14
CA LEU A 26 29.27 9.26 -18.16
C LEU A 26 27.96 9.74 -18.82
N LEU A 27 28.03 10.48 -19.92
CA LEU A 27 26.85 11.00 -20.62
C LEU A 27 25.92 9.88 -21.12
N THR A 28 26.45 8.73 -21.53
CA THR A 28 25.62 7.62 -22.05
C THR A 28 25.04 6.74 -20.97
N THR A 29 25.78 6.53 -19.88
CA THR A 29 25.27 5.80 -18.72
C THR A 29 24.29 6.65 -17.91
N LEU A 30 24.36 7.98 -17.99
CA LEU A 30 23.46 8.90 -17.28
C LEU A 30 21.98 8.65 -17.60
N GLY A 31 21.63 8.38 -18.86
CA GLY A 31 20.24 8.09 -19.24
C GLY A 31 19.71 6.81 -18.58
N ILE A 32 20.56 5.77 -18.47
CA ILE A 32 20.22 4.52 -17.77
C ILE A 32 20.14 4.74 -16.28
N ILE A 33 21.09 5.48 -15.71
CA ILE A 33 21.12 5.82 -14.29
C ILE A 33 19.82 6.53 -13.93
N ILE A 34 19.46 7.62 -14.63
CA ILE A 34 18.22 8.37 -14.37
C ILE A 34 16.99 7.48 -14.53
N GLY A 35 16.94 6.66 -15.59
CA GLY A 35 15.83 5.75 -15.84
C GLY A 35 15.65 4.72 -14.71
N VAL A 36 16.71 4.00 -14.33
CA VAL A 36 16.66 2.98 -13.27
C VAL A 36 16.42 3.62 -11.90
N THR A 37 17.04 4.77 -11.62
CA THR A 37 16.76 5.56 -10.42
C THR A 37 15.28 5.91 -10.33
N ALA A 38 14.69 6.44 -11.41
CA ALA A 38 13.27 6.81 -11.42
C ALA A 38 12.34 5.60 -11.22
N VAL A 39 12.60 4.48 -11.90
CA VAL A 39 11.83 3.22 -11.71
C VAL A 39 11.85 2.82 -10.23
N ILE A 40 13.03 2.72 -9.64
CA ILE A 40 13.20 2.21 -8.27
C ILE A 40 12.62 3.20 -7.29
N SER A 41 12.89 4.49 -7.46
CA SER A 41 12.37 5.51 -6.56
C SER A 41 10.85 5.53 -6.54
N LEU A 42 10.22 5.59 -7.71
CA LEU A 42 8.77 5.65 -7.83
C LEU A 42 8.09 4.40 -7.26
N ILE A 43 8.53 3.21 -7.65
CA ILE A 43 7.90 1.96 -7.18
C ILE A 43 8.11 1.77 -5.68
N THR A 44 9.29 2.08 -5.14
CA THR A 44 9.58 1.93 -3.71
C THR A 44 8.75 2.91 -2.88
N ILE A 45 8.64 4.18 -3.31
CA ILE A 45 7.82 5.19 -2.61
C ILE A 45 6.34 4.81 -2.66
N VAL A 46 5.84 4.40 -3.84
CA VAL A 46 4.44 3.99 -4.01
C VAL A 46 4.14 2.75 -3.15
N ASN A 47 5.01 1.73 -3.15
CA ASN A 47 4.84 0.55 -2.30
C ASN A 47 4.93 0.88 -0.80
N GLY A 48 5.76 1.82 -0.40
CA GLY A 48 5.79 2.32 0.98
C GLY A 48 4.45 2.94 1.37
N ALA A 49 3.95 3.87 0.54
CA ALA A 49 2.64 4.48 0.76
C ALA A 49 1.49 3.45 0.76
N ILE A 50 1.52 2.47 -0.16
CA ILE A 50 0.56 1.35 -0.18
C ILE A 50 0.61 0.60 1.14
N SER A 51 1.81 0.22 1.61
CA SER A 51 1.97 -0.58 2.81
C SER A 51 1.44 0.15 4.05
N THR A 52 1.69 1.45 4.16
CA THR A 52 1.14 2.27 5.25
C THR A 52 -0.39 2.26 5.22
N VAL A 53 -0.99 2.62 4.07
CA VAL A 53 -2.45 2.61 3.92
C VAL A 53 -3.03 1.22 4.20
N MET A 54 -2.44 0.16 3.63
CA MET A 54 -2.90 -1.21 3.88
C MET A 54 -2.77 -1.62 5.34
N SER A 55 -1.72 -1.21 6.05
CA SER A 55 -1.56 -1.52 7.47
C SER A 55 -2.62 -0.84 8.31
N GLU A 56 -2.99 0.39 7.97
CA GLU A 56 -4.07 1.14 8.61
C GLU A 56 -5.42 0.45 8.34
N PHE A 57 -5.72 0.06 7.11
CA PHE A 57 -6.96 -0.67 6.81
C PHE A 57 -6.99 -2.08 7.42
N SER A 58 -5.86 -2.78 7.47
CA SER A 58 -5.77 -4.10 8.13
C SER A 58 -6.06 -3.99 9.63
N SER A 59 -5.70 -2.85 10.25
CA SER A 59 -6.03 -2.56 11.65
C SER A 59 -7.51 -2.28 11.90
N LEU A 60 -8.30 -1.96 10.85
CA LEU A 60 -9.76 -1.79 10.91
C LEU A 60 -10.52 -3.13 10.88
N GLY A 61 -9.82 -4.25 11.04
CA GLY A 61 -10.40 -5.58 11.18
C GLY A 61 -10.47 -6.35 9.87
N ALA A 62 -9.35 -6.94 9.44
CA ALA A 62 -9.35 -8.04 8.47
C ALA A 62 -10.23 -9.19 9.00
N GLY A 63 -11.07 -9.77 8.14
CA GLY A 63 -12.06 -10.78 8.57
C GLY A 63 -13.29 -10.21 9.30
N THR A 64 -13.75 -9.03 8.88
CA THR A 64 -15.02 -8.43 9.36
C THR A 64 -15.97 -8.16 8.20
N LEU A 65 -17.24 -8.53 8.36
CA LEU A 65 -18.33 -8.08 7.48
C LEU A 65 -19.04 -6.89 8.14
N THR A 66 -19.11 -5.77 7.44
CA THR A 66 -19.94 -4.63 7.85
C THR A 66 -21.30 -4.73 7.16
N VAL A 67 -22.36 -4.66 7.95
CA VAL A 67 -23.73 -4.60 7.43
C VAL A 67 -24.29 -3.21 7.72
N SER A 68 -24.79 -2.56 6.69
CA SER A 68 -25.50 -1.28 6.77
C SER A 68 -26.91 -1.45 6.24
N ILE A 69 -27.89 -0.85 6.92
CA ILE A 69 -29.31 -1.02 6.62
C ILE A 69 -29.91 0.34 6.33
N THR A 70 -30.46 0.46 5.13
CA THR A 70 -31.32 1.56 4.71
C THR A 70 -32.75 1.32 5.19
N GLY A 71 -33.14 0.05 5.29
CA GLY A 71 -34.46 -0.39 5.73
C GLY A 71 -35.53 -0.23 4.66
N THR A 72 -36.77 -0.51 5.06
CA THR A 72 -37.98 -0.37 4.26
C THR A 72 -39.01 0.48 5.02
N PRO A 73 -40.07 0.98 4.36
CA PRO A 73 -41.17 1.65 5.05
C PRO A 73 -41.84 0.80 6.16
N LEU A 74 -41.67 -0.52 6.11
CA LEU A 74 -42.25 -1.47 7.07
C LEU A 74 -41.28 -1.88 8.19
N LYS A 75 -39.97 -1.75 7.96
CA LYS A 75 -38.91 -2.16 8.89
C LYS A 75 -37.67 -1.29 8.68
N SER A 76 -37.40 -0.38 9.61
CA SER A 76 -36.32 0.62 9.52
C SER A 76 -34.92 0.09 9.88
N GLY A 77 -34.82 -1.10 10.47
CA GLY A 77 -33.56 -1.71 10.88
C GLY A 77 -33.75 -3.11 11.45
N LEU A 78 -32.68 -3.71 11.95
CA LEU A 78 -32.71 -5.02 12.59
C LEU A 78 -33.26 -4.94 14.01
N THR A 79 -33.99 -6.00 14.37
CA THR A 79 -34.46 -6.29 15.72
C THR A 79 -33.50 -7.25 16.41
N GLU A 80 -33.67 -7.43 17.72
CA GLU A 80 -32.83 -8.33 18.51
C GLU A 80 -32.87 -9.78 18.00
N THR A 81 -34.04 -10.26 17.59
CA THR A 81 -34.20 -11.60 16.98
C THR A 81 -33.44 -11.74 15.67
N ASP A 82 -33.32 -10.66 14.88
CA ASP A 82 -32.54 -10.73 13.65
C ASP A 82 -31.03 -10.80 13.97
N LEU A 83 -30.57 -10.16 15.04
CA LEU A 83 -29.17 -10.23 15.48
C LEU A 83 -28.83 -11.61 16.01
N GLU A 84 -29.72 -12.22 16.80
CA GLU A 84 -29.58 -13.61 17.26
C GLU A 84 -29.48 -14.57 16.06
N SER A 85 -30.31 -14.36 15.03
CA SER A 85 -30.25 -15.18 13.81
C SER A 85 -28.94 -15.04 13.04
N LEU A 86 -28.29 -13.86 13.10
CA LEU A 86 -26.99 -13.62 12.49
C LEU A 86 -25.84 -14.19 13.34
N ASP A 87 -25.97 -14.15 14.66
CA ASP A 87 -24.99 -14.71 15.62
C ASP A 87 -25.00 -16.25 15.63
N GLU A 88 -26.12 -16.88 15.26
CA GLU A 88 -26.27 -18.34 15.13
C GLU A 88 -25.72 -18.92 13.81
N LEU A 89 -25.29 -18.08 12.85
CA LEU A 89 -24.71 -18.56 11.59
C LEU A 89 -23.37 -19.28 11.83
N ASP A 90 -23.10 -20.30 11.02
CA ASP A 90 -21.81 -20.99 11.05
C ASP A 90 -20.69 -20.00 10.68
N ASN A 91 -19.50 -20.14 11.29
CA ASN A 91 -18.32 -19.29 11.04
C ASN A 91 -18.41 -17.83 11.55
N VAL A 92 -19.42 -17.49 12.36
CA VAL A 92 -19.51 -16.20 13.06
C VAL A 92 -18.84 -16.26 14.43
N ALA A 93 -17.80 -15.44 14.63
CA ALA A 93 -17.10 -15.31 15.92
C ALA A 93 -17.86 -14.40 16.90
N GLY A 94 -18.72 -13.52 16.35
CA GLY A 94 -19.70 -12.75 17.10
C GLY A 94 -20.20 -11.54 16.32
N VAL A 95 -21.32 -11.00 16.79
CA VAL A 95 -21.96 -9.81 16.21
C VAL A 95 -21.84 -8.60 17.12
N SER A 96 -21.42 -7.46 16.57
CA SER A 96 -21.40 -6.17 17.27
C SER A 96 -22.31 -5.13 16.59
N PRO A 97 -23.51 -4.89 17.15
CA PRO A 97 -24.34 -3.76 16.76
C PRO A 97 -23.64 -2.42 16.96
N THR A 98 -23.88 -1.48 16.05
CA THR A 98 -23.43 -0.10 16.18
C THR A 98 -24.61 0.85 16.22
N VAL A 99 -24.67 1.69 17.26
CA VAL A 99 -25.67 2.74 17.41
C VAL A 99 -24.97 4.09 17.48
N SER A 100 -25.06 4.86 16.41
CA SER A 100 -24.40 6.16 16.33
C SER A 100 -25.36 7.30 16.65
N ALA A 101 -24.87 8.29 17.40
CA ALA A 101 -25.54 9.55 17.64
C ALA A 101 -24.51 10.67 17.78
N THR A 102 -24.95 11.91 17.56
CA THR A 102 -24.15 13.09 17.89
C THR A 102 -24.75 13.74 19.13
N GLY A 103 -23.90 14.21 20.04
CA GLY A 103 -24.35 14.83 21.27
C GLY A 103 -23.34 15.80 21.85
N MET A 104 -23.65 16.25 23.06
CA MET A 104 -22.80 17.16 23.82
C MET A 104 -22.17 16.43 25.01
N ALA A 105 -20.89 16.68 25.26
CA ALA A 105 -20.18 16.24 26.45
C ALA A 105 -19.78 17.44 27.31
N ALA A 106 -20.00 17.35 28.61
CA ALA A 106 -19.71 18.44 29.54
C ALA A 106 -19.04 17.95 30.82
N ARG A 107 -18.03 18.70 31.26
CA ARG A 107 -17.36 18.51 32.56
C ARG A 107 -16.71 19.83 33.01
N ASN A 108 -16.80 20.15 34.31
CA ASN A 108 -16.08 21.30 34.91
C ASN A 108 -16.21 22.64 34.14
N GLN A 109 -17.41 22.98 33.67
CA GLN A 109 -17.71 24.18 32.86
C GLN A 109 -17.14 24.18 31.43
N ILE A 110 -16.48 23.10 31.00
CA ILE A 110 -16.12 22.86 29.60
C ILE A 110 -17.27 22.09 28.95
N LEU A 111 -17.69 22.54 27.77
CA LEU A 111 -18.74 21.96 26.97
C LEU A 111 -18.17 21.70 25.57
N LEU A 112 -18.34 20.48 25.09
CA LEU A 112 -18.07 20.06 23.72
C LEU A 112 -19.41 19.83 23.05
N ASP A 113 -19.66 20.54 21.96
CA ASP A 113 -20.99 20.63 21.33
C ASP A 113 -21.18 19.59 20.22
N ASN A 114 -20.09 19.01 19.71
CA ASN A 114 -20.12 18.07 18.60
C ASN A 114 -19.35 16.79 18.90
N VAL A 115 -19.82 16.00 19.85
CA VAL A 115 -19.20 14.72 20.23
C VAL A 115 -19.89 13.56 19.53
N SER A 116 -19.10 12.68 18.92
CA SER A 116 -19.56 11.42 18.33
C SER A 116 -19.82 10.40 19.43
N ILE A 117 -21.05 9.90 19.54
CA ILE A 117 -21.45 8.88 20.50
C ILE A 117 -21.65 7.59 19.75
N GLN A 118 -20.89 6.56 20.12
CA GLN A 118 -20.98 5.24 19.51
C GLN A 118 -21.43 4.21 20.54
N GLY A 119 -22.50 3.49 20.23
CA GLY A 119 -22.95 2.32 20.98
C GLY A 119 -22.30 1.08 20.39
N LYS A 120 -21.46 0.38 21.16
CA LYS A 120 -20.79 -0.88 20.73
C LYS A 120 -21.06 -2.01 21.74
N SER A 121 -20.88 -3.27 21.32
CA SER A 121 -20.96 -4.43 22.22
C SER A 121 -19.59 -4.81 22.79
N GLU A 122 -19.56 -5.77 23.70
CA GLU A 122 -18.32 -6.38 24.20
C GLU A 122 -17.56 -7.13 23.10
N VAL A 123 -18.27 -7.63 22.07
CA VAL A 123 -17.69 -8.36 20.95
C VAL A 123 -16.75 -7.46 20.14
N TYR A 124 -17.09 -6.18 20.01
CA TYR A 124 -16.24 -5.16 19.38
C TYR A 124 -14.85 -5.12 20.01
N TYR A 125 -14.79 -5.00 21.34
CA TYR A 125 -13.53 -4.92 22.07
C TYR A 125 -12.84 -6.28 22.26
N ALA A 126 -13.55 -7.39 22.06
CA ALA A 126 -12.93 -8.71 22.03
C ALA A 126 -12.08 -8.93 20.76
N HIS A 127 -12.46 -8.28 19.66
CA HIS A 127 -11.79 -8.40 18.36
C HIS A 127 -10.92 -7.18 18.01
N ASN A 128 -11.13 -6.04 18.67
CA ASN A 128 -10.34 -4.83 18.49
C ASN A 128 -9.66 -4.42 19.81
N ASP A 129 -8.34 -4.56 19.88
CA ASP A 129 -7.54 -4.17 21.06
C ASP A 129 -7.25 -2.67 21.04
N LEU A 130 -8.27 -1.87 21.39
CA LEU A 130 -8.22 -0.40 21.27
C LEU A 130 -7.98 0.30 22.62
N VAL A 131 -8.30 -0.34 23.74
CA VAL A 131 -8.26 0.32 25.06
C VAL A 131 -6.86 0.25 25.64
N THR A 132 -6.18 1.40 25.71
CA THR A 132 -4.81 1.50 26.23
C THR A 132 -4.78 1.61 27.76
N VAL A 133 -5.76 2.27 28.36
CA VAL A 133 -5.84 2.48 29.82
C VAL A 133 -7.23 2.14 30.32
N GLY A 134 -7.32 1.38 31.42
CA GLY A 134 -8.59 1.02 32.04
C GLY A 134 -9.08 -0.36 31.58
N ARG A 135 -10.37 -0.48 31.27
CA ARG A 135 -10.98 -1.72 30.77
C ARG A 135 -11.95 -1.42 29.62
N PRO A 136 -12.12 -2.35 28.67
CA PRO A 136 -13.17 -2.25 27.68
C PRO A 136 -14.56 -2.49 28.29
N ILE A 137 -15.59 -2.21 27.46
CA ILE A 137 -16.97 -2.59 27.74
C ILE A 137 -17.05 -4.11 27.77
N ASN A 138 -17.67 -4.65 28.82
CA ASN A 138 -17.88 -6.09 28.96
C ASN A 138 -19.36 -6.45 28.84
N ARG A 139 -19.64 -7.75 28.78
CA ARG A 139 -21.00 -8.27 28.66
C ARG A 139 -21.95 -7.80 29.77
N LEU A 140 -21.48 -7.68 31.00
CA LEU A 140 -22.31 -7.20 32.12
C LEU A 140 -22.71 -5.72 31.94
N ASP A 141 -21.82 -4.87 31.43
CA ASP A 141 -22.14 -3.47 31.16
C ASP A 141 -23.24 -3.34 30.09
N VAL A 142 -23.23 -4.25 29.11
CA VAL A 142 -24.23 -4.32 28.04
C VAL A 142 -25.57 -4.85 28.57
N GLU A 143 -25.54 -5.96 29.32
CA GLU A 143 -26.74 -6.57 29.92
C GLU A 143 -27.43 -5.67 30.95
N ASP A 144 -26.66 -4.96 31.78
CA ASP A 144 -27.19 -4.06 32.82
C ASP A 144 -27.56 -2.65 32.30
N GLU A 145 -27.37 -2.38 31.00
CA GLU A 145 -27.51 -1.05 30.39
C GLU A 145 -26.74 0.03 31.18
N ALA A 146 -25.49 -0.29 31.54
CA ALA A 146 -24.71 0.53 32.45
C ALA A 146 -24.36 1.89 31.83
N TYR A 147 -24.38 2.93 32.66
CA TYR A 147 -23.91 4.28 32.31
C TYR A 147 -22.40 4.40 32.46
N VAL A 148 -21.68 3.64 31.64
CA VAL A 148 -20.22 3.64 31.54
C VAL A 148 -19.80 4.06 30.13
N CYS A 149 -18.61 4.65 30.00
CA CYS A 149 -18.07 5.02 28.70
C CYS A 149 -16.57 4.74 28.58
N VAL A 150 -16.15 4.49 27.35
CA VAL A 150 -14.76 4.54 26.90
C VAL A 150 -14.64 5.82 26.07
N ILE A 151 -13.55 6.57 26.25
CA ILE A 151 -13.33 7.83 25.57
C ILE A 151 -12.08 7.74 24.71
N ASP A 152 -11.99 8.55 23.67
CA ASP A 152 -10.77 8.74 22.90
C ASP A 152 -9.83 9.78 23.53
N GLN A 153 -8.68 9.96 22.87
CA GLN A 153 -7.64 10.91 23.25
C GLN A 153 -8.17 12.36 23.23
N ASP A 154 -8.95 12.76 22.22
CA ASP A 154 -9.47 14.12 22.07
C ASP A 154 -10.38 14.55 23.24
N ILE A 155 -11.29 13.65 23.66
CA ILE A 155 -12.15 13.88 24.82
C ILE A 155 -11.32 13.91 26.11
N ALA A 156 -10.31 13.05 26.23
CA ALA A 156 -9.44 13.02 27.40
C ALA A 156 -8.63 14.33 27.54
N GLU A 157 -8.03 14.83 26.47
CA GLU A 157 -7.26 16.07 26.47
C GLU A 157 -8.13 17.29 26.76
N SER A 158 -9.35 17.31 26.20
CA SER A 158 -10.28 18.42 26.34
C SER A 158 -10.97 18.48 27.71
N LEU A 159 -11.45 17.35 28.23
CA LEU A 159 -12.25 17.29 29.48
C LEU A 159 -11.45 16.84 30.72
N PHE A 160 -10.26 16.25 30.54
CA PHE A 160 -9.41 15.71 31.61
C PHE A 160 -7.94 16.17 31.50
N PRO A 161 -7.66 17.47 31.30
CA PRO A 161 -6.30 17.95 31.06
C PRO A 161 -5.37 17.64 32.25
N GLY A 162 -4.36 16.79 32.00
CA GLY A 162 -3.35 16.39 32.99
C GLY A 162 -3.87 15.51 34.13
N GLU A 163 -5.06 14.91 34.00
CA GLU A 163 -5.64 13.97 34.97
C GLU A 163 -5.93 12.62 34.30
N ASN A 164 -5.85 11.51 35.05
CA ASN A 164 -6.32 10.22 34.55
C ASN A 164 -7.86 10.22 34.47
N PRO A 165 -8.46 10.01 33.28
CA PRO A 165 -9.91 10.04 33.11
C PRO A 165 -10.62 8.83 33.72
N VAL A 166 -9.94 7.68 33.86
CA VAL A 166 -10.55 6.43 34.34
C VAL A 166 -11.06 6.56 35.77
N GLY A 167 -12.30 6.14 36.00
CA GLY A 167 -13.01 6.21 37.27
C GLY A 167 -13.67 7.56 37.56
N LYS A 168 -13.54 8.53 36.66
CA LYS A 168 -14.19 9.84 36.77
C LYS A 168 -15.48 9.85 35.97
N THR A 169 -16.27 10.90 36.17
CA THR A 169 -17.55 11.06 35.48
C THR A 169 -17.53 12.23 34.51
N LEU A 170 -18.24 12.07 33.39
CA LEU A 170 -18.59 13.14 32.46
C LEU A 170 -20.10 13.12 32.20
N THR A 171 -20.65 14.26 31.81
CA THR A 171 -22.07 14.36 31.43
C THR A 171 -22.20 14.30 29.93
N LEU A 172 -22.93 13.33 29.41
CA LEU A 172 -23.24 13.16 27.99
C LEU A 172 -24.75 13.31 27.78
N ASN A 173 -25.20 14.27 26.95
CA ASN A 173 -26.62 14.52 26.68
C ASN A 173 -27.51 14.56 27.94
N SER A 174 -27.03 15.23 29.00
CA SER A 174 -27.69 15.37 30.33
C SER A 174 -27.70 14.11 31.22
N MET A 175 -27.00 13.04 30.85
CA MET A 175 -26.79 11.87 31.70
C MET A 175 -25.34 11.71 32.10
N VAL A 176 -25.11 11.19 33.31
CA VAL A 176 -23.77 11.07 33.88
C VAL A 176 -23.22 9.67 33.59
N TYR A 177 -22.08 9.61 32.93
CA TYR A 177 -21.37 8.39 32.60
C TYR A 177 -20.07 8.31 33.38
N THR A 178 -19.68 7.10 33.78
CA THR A 178 -18.37 6.83 34.38
C THR A 178 -17.40 6.36 33.31
N VAL A 179 -16.27 7.04 33.19
CA VAL A 179 -15.20 6.65 32.25
C VAL A 179 -14.50 5.41 32.79
N ILE A 180 -14.51 4.33 32.02
CA ILE A 180 -13.89 3.04 32.38
C ILE A 180 -12.66 2.71 31.55
N GLY A 181 -12.49 3.34 30.40
CA GLY A 181 -11.37 3.12 29.49
C GLY A 181 -11.01 4.36 28.67
N LEU A 182 -9.77 4.38 28.19
CA LEU A 182 -9.23 5.33 27.22
C LEU A 182 -8.73 4.54 26.02
N GLU A 183 -9.24 4.85 24.82
CA GLU A 183 -8.75 4.31 23.56
C GLU A 183 -7.37 4.90 23.21
N GLY A 184 -6.52 4.08 22.59
CA GLY A 184 -5.21 4.51 22.09
C GLY A 184 -5.34 5.35 20.83
N ASP A 185 -4.22 5.95 20.43
CA ASP A 185 -4.06 6.89 19.31
C ASP A 185 -4.21 6.24 17.90
N ASN A 186 -5.06 5.22 17.78
CA ASN A 186 -5.37 4.57 16.50
C ASN A 186 -6.43 5.36 15.68
N SER A 187 -6.60 6.66 15.96
CA SER A 187 -7.74 7.48 15.54
C SER A 187 -7.58 8.18 14.18
N ASP A 188 -6.71 7.74 13.29
CA ASP A 188 -6.41 8.57 12.10
C ASP A 188 -7.18 8.21 10.83
N LEU A 189 -7.85 7.04 10.72
CA LEU A 189 -8.51 6.65 9.47
C LEU A 189 -10.02 6.42 9.53
N MET A 190 -10.53 5.64 10.50
CA MET A 190 -11.99 5.43 10.58
C MET A 190 -12.71 6.64 11.17
N ALA A 191 -12.10 7.29 12.18
CA ALA A 191 -12.56 8.59 12.66
C ALA A 191 -12.45 9.65 11.53
N SER A 192 -11.31 9.73 10.81
CA SER A 192 -11.15 10.70 9.72
C SER A 192 -12.03 10.43 8.49
N MET A 193 -12.32 9.17 8.15
CA MET A 193 -13.30 8.81 7.11
C MET A 193 -14.73 9.14 7.52
N SER A 194 -15.09 8.95 8.80
CA SER A 194 -16.37 9.41 9.34
C SER A 194 -16.46 10.95 9.41
N THR A 195 -15.30 11.62 9.45
CA THR A 195 -15.11 13.09 9.49
C THR A 195 -14.95 13.72 8.10
N PHE A 196 -15.24 13.02 6.99
CA PHE A 196 -15.29 13.61 5.64
C PHE A 196 -16.49 14.59 5.50
N GLY A 197 -16.46 15.69 6.26
CA GLY A 197 -17.49 16.74 6.29
C GLY A 197 -17.80 17.33 7.69
N SER A 198 -17.41 16.71 8.80
CA SER A 198 -17.78 17.17 10.15
C SER A 198 -16.65 17.00 11.17
N SER A 199 -16.08 18.12 11.63
CA SER A 199 -15.11 18.17 12.72
C SER A 199 -15.76 17.74 14.05
N SER A 200 -15.57 16.49 14.47
CA SER A 200 -16.02 16.02 15.79
C SER A 200 -15.05 16.52 16.87
N ASP A 201 -15.56 16.87 18.04
CA ASP A 201 -14.77 17.24 19.23
C ASP A 201 -14.23 15.98 19.97
N GLY A 202 -14.15 14.85 19.27
CA GLY A 202 -13.84 13.52 19.82
C GLY A 202 -15.03 12.56 19.84
N THR A 203 -14.77 11.35 20.35
CA THR A 203 -15.63 10.17 20.33
C THR A 203 -15.78 9.58 21.72
N VAL A 204 -17.02 9.21 22.07
CA VAL A 204 -17.36 8.52 23.31
C VAL A 204 -18.10 7.23 22.97
N THR A 205 -17.52 6.11 23.36
CA THR A 205 -18.12 4.79 23.17
C THR A 205 -18.84 4.33 24.44
N ILE A 206 -20.09 3.89 24.31
CA ILE A 206 -20.96 3.41 25.39
C ILE A 206 -21.56 2.04 25.01
N PRO A 207 -22.13 1.27 25.95
CA PRO A 207 -22.82 0.03 25.60
C PRO A 207 -23.96 0.31 24.61
N TYR A 208 -24.07 -0.49 23.55
CA TYR A 208 -25.08 -0.25 22.51
C TYR A 208 -26.52 -0.30 23.05
N THR A 209 -26.79 -1.11 24.07
CA THR A 209 -28.08 -1.17 24.78
C THR A 209 -28.40 0.15 25.46
N THR A 210 -27.43 0.73 26.18
CA THR A 210 -27.52 2.07 26.76
C THR A 210 -27.73 3.13 25.66
N ALA A 211 -26.98 3.07 24.56
CA ALA A 211 -27.13 3.99 23.44
C ALA A 211 -28.55 3.94 22.84
N ARG A 212 -29.12 2.75 22.62
CA ARG A 212 -30.51 2.58 22.12
C ARG A 212 -31.53 3.23 23.05
N LYS A 213 -31.41 2.96 24.35
CA LYS A 213 -32.30 3.51 25.37
C LYS A 213 -32.27 5.04 25.42
N VAL A 214 -31.08 5.60 25.33
CA VAL A 214 -30.85 7.06 25.43
C VAL A 214 -31.26 7.80 24.16
N THR A 215 -31.03 7.21 23.00
CA THR A 215 -31.37 7.80 21.69
C THR A 215 -32.81 7.51 21.26
N GLY A 216 -33.49 6.54 21.89
CA GLY A 216 -34.80 6.06 21.49
C GLY A 216 -34.79 5.23 20.20
N GLN A 217 -33.61 4.79 19.75
CA GLN A 217 -33.46 3.96 18.55
C GLN A 217 -33.84 2.51 18.88
N ASN A 218 -35.02 2.09 18.41
CA ASN A 218 -35.53 0.74 18.65
C ASN A 218 -34.96 -0.30 17.67
N THR A 219 -34.37 0.11 16.56
CA THR A 219 -33.81 -0.76 15.53
C THR A 219 -32.34 -0.42 15.29
N ILE A 220 -31.55 -1.42 14.90
CA ILE A 220 -30.13 -1.26 14.56
C ILE A 220 -29.99 -1.12 13.04
N SER A 221 -29.30 -0.07 12.60
CA SER A 221 -29.06 0.21 11.18
C SER A 221 -27.64 -0.14 10.73
N SER A 222 -26.73 -0.45 11.66
CA SER A 222 -25.37 -0.85 11.32
C SER A 222 -24.84 -1.87 12.33
N LEU A 223 -24.12 -2.88 11.85
CA LEU A 223 -23.42 -3.83 12.68
C LEU A 223 -22.14 -4.33 11.99
N GLU A 224 -21.26 -4.91 12.79
CA GLU A 224 -20.07 -5.63 12.35
C GLU A 224 -20.24 -7.10 12.75
N ILE A 225 -19.92 -8.01 11.83
CA ILE A 225 -19.87 -9.45 12.06
C ILE A 225 -18.41 -9.87 11.95
N TYR A 226 -17.88 -10.45 13.03
CA TYR A 226 -16.52 -10.98 13.05
C TYR A 226 -16.53 -12.43 12.59
N ILE A 227 -15.56 -12.77 11.74
CA ILE A 227 -15.50 -14.07 11.06
C ILE A 227 -14.48 -14.96 11.80
N GLU A 228 -14.84 -16.21 12.13
CA GLU A 228 -13.90 -17.15 12.76
C GLU A 228 -12.78 -17.59 11.81
N ASN A 229 -13.15 -17.89 10.56
CA ASN A 229 -12.23 -18.28 9.49
C ASN A 229 -12.46 -17.45 8.22
N ALA A 230 -11.48 -16.61 7.89
CA ALA A 230 -11.49 -15.72 6.72
C ALA A 230 -11.50 -16.47 5.37
N ASP A 231 -11.15 -17.76 5.32
CA ASP A 231 -11.22 -18.54 4.07
C ASP A 231 -12.67 -18.72 3.57
N TYR A 232 -13.67 -18.51 4.44
CA TYR A 232 -15.09 -18.68 4.15
C TYR A 232 -15.87 -17.35 4.17
N THR A 233 -15.18 -16.20 4.05
CA THR A 233 -15.81 -14.87 4.06
C THR A 233 -16.90 -14.72 3.00
N ASP A 234 -16.65 -15.17 1.76
CA ASP A 234 -17.63 -15.08 0.66
C ASP A 234 -18.89 -15.90 0.95
N GLN A 235 -18.72 -17.12 1.46
CA GLN A 235 -19.85 -17.99 1.81
C GLN A 235 -20.68 -17.38 2.95
N LEU A 236 -20.02 -16.86 3.98
CA LEU A 236 -20.70 -16.21 5.09
C LEU A 236 -21.43 -14.94 4.63
N SER A 237 -20.85 -14.17 3.70
CA SER A 237 -21.51 -13.01 3.10
C SER A 237 -22.82 -13.41 2.42
N ASP A 238 -22.82 -14.47 1.60
CA ASP A 238 -24.04 -14.98 0.95
C ASP A 238 -25.10 -15.45 1.97
N GLU A 239 -24.67 -16.11 3.06
CA GLU A 239 -25.56 -16.57 4.13
C GLU A 239 -26.18 -15.38 4.91
N VAL A 240 -25.38 -14.38 5.24
CA VAL A 240 -25.82 -13.12 5.87
C VAL A 240 -26.81 -12.40 4.96
N GLU A 241 -26.52 -12.26 3.67
CA GLU A 241 -27.44 -11.68 2.70
C GLU A 241 -28.75 -12.47 2.63
N GLY A 242 -28.71 -13.81 2.71
CA GLY A 242 -29.90 -14.67 2.76
C GLY A 242 -30.80 -14.39 3.96
N VAL A 243 -30.22 -14.19 5.16
CA VAL A 243 -30.95 -13.82 6.37
C VAL A 243 -31.57 -12.42 6.22
N LEU A 244 -30.79 -11.44 5.75
CA LEU A 244 -31.25 -10.07 5.56
C LEU A 244 -32.35 -9.97 4.50
N TYR A 245 -32.22 -10.73 3.40
CA TYR A 245 -33.21 -10.81 2.34
C TYR A 245 -34.58 -11.25 2.88
N GLN A 246 -34.62 -12.26 3.75
CA GLN A 246 -35.86 -12.69 4.39
C GLN A 246 -36.37 -11.64 5.39
N ALA A 247 -35.47 -11.06 6.19
CA ALA A 247 -35.80 -10.06 7.21
C ALA A 247 -36.42 -8.78 6.63
N PHE A 248 -36.09 -8.41 5.39
CA PHE A 248 -36.57 -7.19 4.71
C PHE A 248 -37.58 -7.46 3.58
N ASN A 249 -38.33 -8.56 3.65
CA ASN A 249 -39.38 -8.92 2.68
C ASN A 249 -38.87 -9.02 1.23
N GLN A 250 -37.72 -9.66 1.02
CA GLN A 250 -37.15 -9.94 -0.29
C GLN A 250 -36.75 -8.68 -1.07
N ASN A 251 -36.33 -7.63 -0.35
CA ASN A 251 -35.89 -6.38 -0.94
C ASN A 251 -34.38 -6.17 -0.71
N GLU A 252 -33.60 -6.48 -1.73
CA GLU A 252 -32.13 -6.38 -1.76
C GLU A 252 -31.63 -4.94 -1.56
N ASP A 253 -32.42 -3.92 -1.94
CA ASP A 253 -32.03 -2.51 -1.77
C ASP A 253 -32.11 -2.01 -0.31
N SER A 254 -32.55 -2.87 0.62
CA SER A 254 -32.79 -2.50 2.02
C SER A 254 -31.54 -2.59 2.90
N TYR A 255 -30.51 -3.29 2.43
CA TYR A 255 -29.28 -3.55 3.17
C TYR A 255 -28.07 -3.56 2.23
N PHE A 256 -26.90 -3.43 2.81
CA PHE A 256 -25.61 -3.49 2.13
C PHE A 256 -24.66 -4.29 3.02
N VAL A 257 -24.14 -5.39 2.50
CA VAL A 257 -23.12 -6.20 3.16
C VAL A 257 -21.79 -5.90 2.49
N PHE A 258 -20.77 -5.65 3.31
CA PHE A 258 -19.47 -5.23 2.84
C PHE A 258 -18.37 -5.96 3.60
N ALA A 259 -17.61 -6.79 2.90
CA ALA A 259 -16.42 -7.43 3.45
C ALA A 259 -15.22 -6.49 3.37
N MET A 260 -14.51 -6.30 4.47
CA MET A 260 -13.28 -5.50 4.47
C MET A 260 -12.20 -6.12 3.56
N ASP A 261 -12.16 -7.45 3.45
CA ASP A 261 -11.20 -8.16 2.58
C ASP A 261 -11.41 -7.80 1.10
N SER A 262 -12.65 -7.67 0.64
CA SER A 262 -12.94 -7.25 -0.75
C SER A 262 -12.50 -5.81 -1.03
N LEU A 263 -12.53 -4.92 -0.02
CA LEU A 263 -11.97 -3.58 -0.12
C LEU A 263 -10.45 -3.64 -0.32
N LEU A 264 -9.77 -4.44 0.51
CA LEU A 264 -8.32 -4.62 0.45
C LEU A 264 -7.90 -5.18 -0.92
N ASP A 265 -8.64 -6.14 -1.46
CA ASP A 265 -8.40 -6.69 -2.80
C ASP A 265 -8.59 -5.64 -3.90
N THR A 266 -9.67 -4.88 -3.85
CA THR A 266 -9.93 -3.80 -4.82
C THR A 266 -8.84 -2.73 -4.77
N MET A 267 -8.38 -2.37 -3.56
CA MET A 267 -7.25 -1.45 -3.39
C MET A 267 -5.97 -2.05 -3.95
N ASN A 268 -5.65 -3.31 -3.67
CA ASN A 268 -4.49 -4.01 -4.23
C ASN A 268 -4.50 -4.01 -5.77
N GLU A 269 -5.66 -4.24 -6.39
CA GLU A 269 -5.80 -4.18 -7.85
C GLU A 269 -5.55 -2.77 -8.40
N MET A 270 -6.15 -1.75 -7.78
CA MET A 270 -5.97 -0.36 -8.18
C MET A 270 -4.50 0.07 -8.04
N MET A 271 -3.85 -0.30 -6.94
CA MET A 271 -2.44 0.01 -6.68
C MET A 271 -1.50 -0.75 -7.61
N SER A 272 -1.83 -2.00 -7.97
CA SER A 272 -1.12 -2.76 -8.99
C SER A 272 -1.22 -2.08 -10.36
N MET A 273 -2.40 -1.57 -10.72
CA MET A 273 -2.61 -0.82 -11.96
C MET A 273 -1.74 0.44 -12.02
N LEU A 274 -1.67 1.22 -10.94
CA LEU A 274 -0.79 2.39 -10.83
C LEU A 274 0.69 1.99 -11.00
N THR A 275 1.10 0.90 -10.36
CA THR A 275 2.46 0.37 -10.47
C THR A 275 2.81 0.00 -11.91
N TYR A 276 1.90 -0.67 -12.63
CA TYR A 276 2.10 -1.00 -14.05
C TYR A 276 2.19 0.25 -14.94
N MET A 277 1.36 1.27 -14.67
CA MET A 277 1.41 2.53 -15.41
C MET A 277 2.76 3.24 -15.22
N LEU A 278 3.23 3.35 -13.98
CA LEU A 278 4.53 3.96 -13.66
C LEU A 278 5.69 3.16 -14.25
N ALA A 279 5.65 1.83 -14.16
CA ALA A 279 6.61 0.96 -14.82
C ALA A 279 6.62 1.18 -16.34
N GLY A 280 5.45 1.37 -16.96
CA GLY A 280 5.30 1.73 -18.36
C GLY A 280 6.00 3.05 -18.72
N ILE A 281 5.73 4.12 -17.96
CA ILE A 281 6.36 5.44 -18.17
C ILE A 281 7.88 5.34 -17.99
N ALA A 282 8.32 4.65 -16.96
CA ALA A 282 9.73 4.50 -16.64
C ALA A 282 10.47 3.62 -17.68
N SER A 283 9.78 2.65 -18.29
CA SER A 283 10.31 1.88 -19.42
C SER A 283 10.66 2.76 -20.63
N ILE A 284 9.86 3.81 -20.89
CA ILE A 284 10.13 4.78 -21.97
C ILE A 284 11.41 5.56 -21.68
N ALA A 285 11.61 6.00 -20.42
CA ALA A 285 12.85 6.67 -20.02
C ALA A 285 14.09 5.77 -20.22
N LEU A 286 13.96 4.48 -19.91
CA LEU A 286 14.99 3.48 -20.16
C LEU A 286 15.25 3.25 -21.65
N LEU A 287 14.23 3.24 -22.50
CA LEU A 287 14.40 3.17 -23.96
C LEU A 287 15.19 4.38 -24.51
N VAL A 288 14.93 5.58 -24.01
CA VAL A 288 15.69 6.79 -24.36
C VAL A 288 17.16 6.64 -23.94
N GLY A 289 17.41 6.11 -22.74
CA GLY A 289 18.77 5.73 -22.30
C GLY A 289 19.43 4.71 -23.23
N GLY A 290 18.68 3.69 -23.67
CA GLY A 290 19.11 2.67 -24.63
C GLY A 290 19.54 3.23 -25.99
N ILE A 291 18.78 4.19 -26.53
CA ILE A 291 19.15 4.91 -27.76
C ILE A 291 20.51 5.62 -27.59
N GLY A 292 20.77 6.17 -26.41
CA GLY A 292 22.07 6.74 -26.04
C GLY A 292 23.21 5.74 -26.14
N ILE A 293 23.03 4.51 -25.61
CA ILE A 293 24.01 3.42 -25.75
C ILE A 293 24.25 3.10 -27.22
N MET A 294 23.18 2.92 -28.01
CA MET A 294 23.28 2.59 -29.42
C MET A 294 24.09 3.63 -30.19
N ASN A 295 23.78 4.91 -30.01
CA ASN A 295 24.47 6.01 -30.70
C ASN A 295 25.95 6.06 -30.32
N MET A 296 26.27 5.96 -29.03
CA MET A 296 27.66 5.93 -28.59
C MET A 296 28.42 4.73 -29.14
N MET A 297 27.80 3.55 -29.17
CA MET A 297 28.40 2.35 -29.74
C MET A 297 28.62 2.47 -31.25
N LEU A 298 27.71 3.09 -32.00
CA LEU A 298 27.91 3.35 -33.44
C LEU A 298 29.09 4.29 -33.71
N VAL A 299 29.27 5.31 -32.86
CA VAL A 299 30.42 6.23 -32.92
C VAL A 299 31.71 5.49 -32.54
N SER A 300 31.70 4.71 -31.45
CA SER A 300 32.84 3.90 -30.99
C SER A 300 33.31 2.89 -32.05
N VAL A 301 32.37 2.20 -32.72
CA VAL A 301 32.69 1.29 -33.84
C VAL A 301 33.32 2.05 -35.00
N SER A 302 32.93 3.31 -35.21
CA SER A 302 33.47 4.13 -36.29
C SER A 302 34.88 4.65 -35.99
N GLU A 303 35.16 5.02 -34.75
CA GLU A 303 36.50 5.42 -34.29
C GLU A 303 37.47 4.25 -34.25
N ARG A 304 36.99 3.06 -33.85
CA ARG A 304 37.81 1.84 -33.71
C ARG A 304 37.85 0.99 -34.98
N LYS A 305 37.47 1.55 -36.15
CA LYS A 305 37.42 0.80 -37.43
C LYS A 305 38.73 0.10 -37.76
N GLN A 306 39.86 0.81 -37.70
CA GLN A 306 41.19 0.25 -38.02
C GLN A 306 41.60 -0.87 -37.04
N GLU A 307 41.35 -0.70 -35.75
CA GLU A 307 41.60 -1.73 -34.71
C GLU A 307 40.80 -3.02 -34.99
N ILE A 308 39.52 -2.88 -35.35
CA ILE A 308 38.64 -4.01 -35.70
C ILE A 308 39.13 -4.71 -36.97
N GLY A 309 39.56 -3.93 -37.98
CA GLY A 309 40.13 -4.43 -39.23
C GLY A 309 41.39 -5.26 -39.00
N LEU A 310 42.31 -4.75 -38.17
CA LEU A 310 43.55 -5.45 -37.80
C LEU A 310 43.27 -6.77 -37.07
N ARG A 311 42.34 -6.78 -36.11
CA ARG A 311 41.94 -8.01 -35.38
C ARG A 311 41.36 -9.07 -36.32
N LYS A 312 40.54 -8.67 -37.29
CA LYS A 312 39.98 -9.59 -38.29
C LYS A 312 41.04 -10.10 -39.26
N ALA A 313 41.98 -9.26 -39.68
CA ALA A 313 43.11 -9.68 -40.51
C ALA A 313 44.00 -10.73 -39.79
N MET A 314 44.11 -10.64 -38.47
CA MET A 314 44.79 -11.65 -37.63
C MET A 314 43.92 -12.88 -37.29
N GLY A 315 42.74 -13.03 -37.90
CA GLY A 315 41.90 -14.23 -37.77
C GLY A 315 40.81 -14.20 -36.71
N ALA A 316 40.47 -13.03 -36.14
CA ALA A 316 39.31 -12.93 -35.24
C ALA A 316 38.00 -13.21 -35.99
N THR A 317 37.21 -14.18 -35.53
CA THR A 317 35.92 -14.50 -36.14
C THR A 317 34.89 -13.37 -35.92
N PRO A 318 33.97 -13.14 -36.87
CA PRO A 318 32.93 -12.11 -36.73
C PRO A 318 32.13 -12.22 -35.41
N GLY A 319 31.82 -13.45 -34.99
CA GLY A 319 31.13 -13.71 -33.72
C GLY A 319 31.90 -13.27 -32.48
N ARG A 320 33.25 -13.37 -32.48
CA ARG A 320 34.07 -12.88 -31.36
C ARG A 320 34.04 -11.35 -31.26
N ILE A 321 34.10 -10.66 -32.40
CA ILE A 321 33.98 -9.20 -32.45
C ILE A 321 32.58 -8.77 -31.99
N GLN A 322 31.53 -9.45 -32.45
CA GLN A 322 30.16 -9.16 -32.02
C GLN A 322 29.99 -9.35 -30.50
N LEU A 323 30.48 -10.46 -29.95
CA LEU A 323 30.39 -10.75 -28.53
C LEU A 323 31.13 -9.69 -27.68
N GLN A 324 32.29 -9.23 -28.13
CA GLN A 324 33.05 -8.19 -27.45
C GLN A 324 32.25 -6.89 -27.31
N PHE A 325 31.73 -6.36 -28.43
CA PHE A 325 30.95 -5.10 -28.41
C PHE A 325 29.60 -5.26 -27.69
N LEU A 326 28.98 -6.42 -27.78
CA LEU A 326 27.75 -6.71 -27.04
C LEU A 326 28.00 -6.72 -25.53
N LEU A 327 29.07 -7.40 -25.08
CA LEU A 327 29.47 -7.40 -23.67
C LEU A 327 29.83 -6.00 -23.18
N GLU A 328 30.49 -5.19 -24.02
CA GLU A 328 30.78 -3.79 -23.68
C GLU A 328 29.50 -2.99 -23.41
N SER A 329 28.45 -3.19 -24.23
CA SER A 329 27.15 -2.53 -24.04
C SER A 329 26.43 -3.02 -22.79
N VAL A 330 26.46 -4.33 -22.50
CA VAL A 330 25.83 -4.92 -21.31
C VAL A 330 26.55 -4.49 -20.03
N VAL A 331 27.87 -4.43 -20.04
CA VAL A 331 28.65 -3.95 -18.88
C VAL A 331 28.34 -2.48 -18.61
N LEU A 332 28.26 -1.65 -19.65
CA LEU A 332 27.85 -0.25 -19.52
C LEU A 332 26.43 -0.12 -18.93
N SER A 333 25.49 -0.93 -19.41
CA SER A 333 24.11 -0.86 -18.93
C SER A 333 23.94 -1.38 -17.51
N LEU A 334 24.63 -2.46 -17.14
CA LEU A 334 24.67 -2.98 -15.78
C LEU A 334 25.33 -2.00 -14.80
N MET A 335 26.42 -1.34 -15.19
CA MET A 335 27.03 -0.31 -14.35
C MET A 335 26.06 0.85 -14.12
N GLY A 336 25.41 1.34 -15.17
CA GLY A 336 24.38 2.36 -15.04
C GLY A 336 23.19 1.90 -14.18
N GLY A 337 22.76 0.65 -14.34
CA GLY A 337 21.70 0.05 -13.55
C GLY A 337 22.04 -0.10 -12.08
N ILE A 338 23.23 -0.58 -11.72
CA ILE A 338 23.68 -0.70 -10.33
C ILE A 338 23.77 0.68 -9.66
N ILE A 339 24.34 1.67 -10.36
CA ILE A 339 24.41 3.04 -9.84
C ILE A 339 22.99 3.62 -9.69
N GLY A 340 22.12 3.38 -10.65
CA GLY A 340 20.71 3.78 -10.59
C GLY A 340 19.96 3.12 -9.43
N VAL A 341 20.23 1.85 -9.12
CA VAL A 341 19.67 1.15 -7.95
C VAL A 341 20.10 1.82 -6.66
N ILE A 342 21.40 2.07 -6.50
CA ILE A 342 21.94 2.70 -5.29
C ILE A 342 21.33 4.10 -5.11
N LEU A 343 21.32 4.91 -6.17
CA LEU A 343 20.73 6.25 -6.12
C LEU A 343 19.22 6.21 -5.89
N GLY A 344 18.52 5.27 -6.53
CA GLY A 344 17.08 5.09 -6.39
C GLY A 344 16.68 4.77 -4.96
N LEU A 345 17.39 3.83 -4.34
CA LEU A 345 17.19 3.46 -2.94
C LEU A 345 17.54 4.60 -1.99
N LEU A 346 18.63 5.34 -2.23
CA LEU A 346 18.99 6.51 -1.42
C LEU A 346 17.93 7.61 -1.50
N ILE A 347 17.41 7.90 -2.70
CA ILE A 347 16.35 8.88 -2.89
C ILE A 347 15.06 8.41 -2.21
N SER A 348 14.71 7.13 -2.33
CA SER A 348 13.54 6.57 -1.65
C SER A 348 13.67 6.65 -0.14
N ALA A 349 14.83 6.29 0.43
CA ALA A 349 15.05 6.37 1.87
C ALA A 349 14.96 7.82 2.36
N ALA A 350 15.52 8.77 1.61
CA ALA A 350 15.40 10.19 1.93
C ALA A 350 13.96 10.71 1.81
N ALA A 351 13.21 10.26 0.79
CA ALA A 351 11.81 10.64 0.60
C ALA A 351 10.92 10.05 1.69
N SER A 352 11.07 8.76 2.02
CA SER A 352 10.33 8.10 3.10
C SER A 352 10.53 8.80 4.44
N ALA A 353 11.77 9.19 4.76
CA ALA A 353 12.09 9.93 5.98
C ALA A 353 11.51 11.35 6.01
N LEU A 354 11.34 12.01 4.85
CA LEU A 354 10.71 13.33 4.77
C LEU A 354 9.19 13.29 4.81
N MET A 355 8.60 12.17 4.37
CA MET A 355 7.16 11.96 4.30
C MET A 355 6.59 11.24 5.52
N ASP A 356 7.44 10.85 6.48
CA ASP A 356 7.10 10.04 7.66
C ASP A 356 6.38 8.74 7.28
N THR A 357 6.85 8.10 6.21
CA THR A 357 6.29 6.85 5.67
C THR A 357 7.29 5.72 5.79
N ASP A 358 6.80 4.48 5.87
CA ASP A 358 7.65 3.32 5.96
C ASP A 358 8.51 3.13 4.69
N PHE A 359 9.80 2.92 4.89
CA PHE A 359 10.70 2.55 3.82
C PHE A 359 10.60 1.04 3.55
N VAL A 360 9.88 0.67 2.49
CA VAL A 360 9.71 -0.73 2.09
C VAL A 360 10.70 -1.11 1.00
N PHE A 361 11.70 -1.93 1.33
CA PHE A 361 12.65 -2.43 0.35
C PHE A 361 11.98 -3.41 -0.63
N SER A 362 11.78 -2.97 -1.88
CA SER A 362 11.16 -3.80 -2.93
C SER A 362 12.20 -4.57 -3.75
N LEU A 363 12.36 -5.86 -3.46
CA LEU A 363 13.23 -6.75 -4.24
C LEU A 363 12.76 -6.88 -5.70
N SER A 364 11.44 -6.83 -5.93
CA SER A 364 10.86 -6.87 -7.27
C SER A 364 11.22 -5.62 -8.09
N ALA A 365 11.24 -4.43 -7.49
CA ALA A 365 11.67 -3.21 -8.14
C ALA A 365 13.15 -3.27 -8.55
N VAL A 366 14.03 -3.78 -7.68
CA VAL A 366 15.45 -3.98 -7.99
C VAL A 366 15.64 -4.99 -9.11
N ALA A 367 14.95 -6.14 -9.04
CA ALA A 367 15.00 -7.17 -10.08
C ALA A 367 14.51 -6.64 -11.43
N LEU A 368 13.42 -5.86 -11.45
CA LEU A 368 12.92 -5.20 -12.65
C LEU A 368 13.91 -4.18 -13.20
N GLY A 369 14.44 -3.29 -12.37
CA GLY A 369 15.41 -2.27 -12.81
C GLY A 369 16.68 -2.87 -13.41
N VAL A 370 17.28 -3.85 -12.73
CA VAL A 370 18.48 -4.55 -13.20
C VAL A 370 18.18 -5.39 -14.44
N GLY A 371 17.09 -6.16 -14.44
CA GLY A 371 16.67 -6.98 -15.57
C GLY A 371 16.41 -6.13 -16.82
N PHE A 372 15.70 -5.01 -16.67
CA PHE A 372 15.41 -4.10 -17.77
C PHE A 372 16.67 -3.40 -18.29
N SER A 373 17.55 -2.92 -17.42
CA SER A 373 18.83 -2.32 -17.84
C SER A 373 19.70 -3.30 -18.64
N THR A 374 19.69 -4.58 -18.27
CA THR A 374 20.39 -5.65 -18.98
C THR A 374 19.77 -5.87 -20.37
N ALA A 375 18.43 -5.98 -20.43
CA ALA A 375 17.69 -6.14 -21.68
C ALA A 375 17.95 -4.98 -22.66
N VAL A 376 17.91 -3.74 -22.17
CA VAL A 376 18.22 -2.53 -22.95
C VAL A 376 19.65 -2.58 -23.51
N GLY A 377 20.64 -2.95 -22.68
CA GLY A 377 22.03 -3.10 -23.13
C GLY A 377 22.21 -4.15 -24.23
N ILE A 378 21.47 -5.26 -24.17
CA ILE A 378 21.49 -6.30 -25.20
C ILE A 378 20.83 -5.81 -26.49
N ILE A 379 19.61 -5.28 -26.40
CA ILE A 379 18.81 -4.88 -27.58
C ILE A 379 19.51 -3.76 -28.36
N PHE A 380 19.91 -2.69 -27.67
CA PHE A 380 20.52 -1.52 -28.29
C PHE A 380 22.01 -1.71 -28.60
N GLY A 381 22.69 -2.62 -27.90
CA GLY A 381 24.08 -3.01 -28.21
C GLY A 381 24.21 -3.97 -29.40
N TRP A 382 23.14 -4.71 -29.73
CA TRP A 382 23.19 -5.74 -30.77
C TRP A 382 23.41 -5.19 -32.18
N ALA A 383 22.69 -4.13 -32.57
CA ALA A 383 22.83 -3.56 -33.92
C ALA A 383 24.24 -2.98 -34.19
N PRO A 384 24.83 -2.16 -33.29
CA PRO A 384 26.23 -1.72 -33.42
C PRO A 384 27.23 -2.88 -33.43
N ALA A 385 27.07 -3.86 -32.53
CA ALA A 385 27.95 -5.03 -32.47
C ALA A 385 27.91 -5.85 -33.77
N ARG A 386 26.70 -6.01 -34.35
CA ARG A 386 26.52 -6.67 -35.64
C ARG A 386 27.17 -5.87 -36.77
N LYS A 387 27.06 -4.54 -36.76
CA LYS A 387 27.74 -3.66 -37.73
C LYS A 387 29.27 -3.81 -37.65
N ALA A 388 29.84 -3.82 -36.44
CA ALA A 388 31.27 -4.05 -36.23
C ALA A 388 31.74 -5.43 -36.76
N SER A 389 30.95 -6.46 -36.47
CA SER A 389 31.24 -7.84 -36.92
C SER A 389 31.22 -8.02 -38.43
N ARG A 390 30.58 -7.13 -39.20
CA ARG A 390 30.46 -7.19 -40.66
C ARG A 390 31.43 -6.30 -41.44
N LEU A 391 32.23 -5.48 -40.77
CA LEU A 391 33.29 -4.69 -41.42
C LEU A 391 34.29 -5.58 -42.18
N SER A 392 34.54 -5.25 -43.45
CA SER A 392 35.59 -5.89 -44.26
C SER A 392 36.97 -5.48 -43.75
N PRO A 393 37.94 -6.41 -43.59
CA PRO A 393 39.31 -6.07 -43.19
C PRO A 393 39.99 -5.11 -44.17
N ILE A 394 39.70 -5.25 -45.47
CA ILE A 394 40.28 -4.44 -46.54
C ILE A 394 39.76 -3.01 -46.45
N ASP A 395 38.44 -2.83 -46.30
CA ASP A 395 37.82 -1.50 -46.23
C ASP A 395 38.20 -0.77 -44.93
N ALA A 396 38.38 -1.52 -43.84
CA ALA A 396 38.76 -0.97 -42.54
C ALA A 396 40.23 -0.48 -42.48
N LEU A 397 41.11 -1.02 -43.32
CA LEU A 397 42.53 -0.64 -43.39
C LEU A 397 42.81 0.38 -44.51
N ARG A 398 41.92 0.49 -45.50
CA ARG A 398 42.02 1.43 -46.63
C ARG A 398 41.43 2.81 -46.31
N SER A 399 40.61 2.93 -45.27
CA SER A 399 40.09 4.22 -44.83
C SER A 399 41.18 5.06 -44.15
N GLU A 400 41.68 6.07 -44.86
CA GLU A 400 42.14 7.33 -44.26
C GLU A 400 40.93 8.16 -43.81
#